data_AF-A0A072NU29-F1
#
_entry.id   AF-A0A072NU29-F1
#
_cell.length_a   1.000
_cell.length_b   1.000
_cell.length_c   1.000
_cell.angle_alpha   90.00
_cell.angle_beta   90.00
_cell.angle_gamma   90.00
#
_symmetry.space_group_name_H-M   'P 1'
#
loop_
_entity.id
_entity.type
_entity.pdbx_description
1 polymer ?
#
loop_
_entity_poly.entity_id
_entity_poly.type
_entity_poly.pdbx_seq_one_letter_code
_entity_poly.pdbx_strand_id
1 'polypeptide(L)'
;MNNKIDIIARRILGWKLNRWDRWYDHENGTYIHESEFQPEQELDHAMRIVEKLEKFGYTYTAKDEKNVCFNGVCGTGETLAQAITNAAFELADNPAIDPGWL
;
A
#
# COMPACT_ATOMS: atom_id res chain seq x y z
N MET A 1 11.22 -10.04 3.77
CA MET A 1 10.17 -9.23 3.13
C MET A 1 8.84 -9.96 3.11
N ASN A 2 7.79 -9.37 3.71
CA ASN A 2 6.43 -9.91 3.65
C ASN A 2 5.86 -9.72 2.22
N ASN A 3 5.32 -10.79 1.63
CA ASN A 3 4.79 -10.78 0.25
C ASN A 3 3.74 -9.67 0.04
N LYS A 4 2.86 -9.45 1.03
CA LYS A 4 1.86 -8.39 0.98
C LYS A 4 2.49 -7.01 0.84
N ILE A 5 3.47 -6.72 1.70
CA ILE A 5 4.12 -5.41 1.76
C ILE A 5 4.95 -5.17 0.50
N ASP A 6 5.62 -6.21 -0.01
CA ASP A 6 6.35 -6.12 -1.28
C ASP A 6 5.43 -5.80 -2.46
N ILE A 7 4.27 -6.45 -2.53
CA ILE A 7 3.29 -6.19 -3.59
C ILE A 7 2.80 -4.75 -3.54
N ILE A 8 2.46 -4.23 -2.36
CA ILE A 8 2.06 -2.82 -2.18
C ILE A 8 3.19 -1.87 -2.56
N ALA A 9 4.40 -2.10 -2.04
CA ALA A 9 5.56 -1.26 -2.31
C ALA A 9 5.84 -1.15 -3.82
N ARG A 10 5.76 -2.28 -4.54
CA ARG A 10 6.05 -2.30 -5.97
C ARG A 10 4.91 -1.79 -6.84
N ARG A 11 3.66 -2.17 -6.55
CA ARG A 11 2.52 -1.89 -7.43
C ARG A 11 1.81 -0.58 -7.11
N ILE A 12 1.78 -0.15 -5.85
CA ILE A 12 1.14 1.10 -5.44
C ILE A 12 2.18 2.21 -5.29
N LEU A 13 3.23 1.96 -4.49
CA LEU A 13 4.23 3.00 -4.22
C LEU A 13 5.24 3.17 -5.38
N GLY A 14 5.31 2.20 -6.31
CA GLY A 14 6.22 2.24 -7.46
C GLY A 14 7.68 2.03 -7.10
N TRP A 15 7.97 1.57 -5.87
CA TRP A 15 9.34 1.31 -5.43
C TRP A 15 9.88 0.06 -6.10
N LYS A 16 11.17 0.06 -6.47
CA LYS A 16 11.79 -1.11 -7.10
C LYS A 16 12.49 -1.96 -6.05
N LEU A 17 12.37 -3.28 -6.17
CA LEU A 17 13.14 -4.21 -5.35
C LEU A 17 14.64 -3.97 -5.61
N ASN A 18 15.38 -3.62 -4.57
CA ASN A 18 16.81 -3.41 -4.65
C ASN A 18 17.58 -4.64 -4.13
N ARG A 19 17.14 -5.17 -2.97
CA ARG A 19 17.62 -6.40 -2.33
C ARG A 19 16.47 -7.06 -1.58
N TRP A 20 16.68 -8.28 -1.09
CA TRP A 20 15.67 -9.09 -0.40
C TRP A 20 15.04 -8.41 0.84
N ASP A 21 15.65 -7.37 1.40
CA ASP A 21 15.25 -6.61 2.59
C ASP A 21 14.89 -5.14 2.28
N ARG A 22 14.96 -4.73 1.01
CA ARG A 22 15.05 -3.30 0.67
C ARG A 22 14.48 -2.94 -0.68
N TRP A 23 13.75 -1.83 -0.70
CA TRP A 23 13.29 -1.17 -1.92
C TRP A 23 14.05 0.12 -2.20
N TYR A 24 13.96 0.60 -3.44
CA TYR A 24 14.43 1.92 -3.85
C TYR A 24 13.24 2.75 -4.33
N ASP A 25 13.05 3.89 -3.68
CA ASP A 25 12.06 4.90 -4.04
C ASP A 25 12.68 5.87 -5.05
N HIS A 26 12.24 5.77 -6.31
CA HIS A 26 12.73 6.61 -7.39
C HIS A 26 12.23 8.06 -7.30
N GLU A 27 11.08 8.30 -6.64
CA GLU A 27 10.51 9.65 -6.53
C GLU A 27 11.34 10.48 -5.55
N ASN A 28 11.83 9.85 -4.47
CA ASN A 28 12.60 10.51 -3.42
C ASN A 28 14.11 10.23 -3.49
N GLY A 29 14.55 9.27 -4.31
CA GLY A 29 15.96 8.91 -4.46
C GLY A 29 16.54 8.17 -3.25
N THR A 30 15.70 7.50 -2.46
CA THR A 30 16.08 6.89 -1.17
C THR A 30 15.93 5.37 -1.18
N TYR A 31 16.69 4.70 -0.32
CA TYR A 31 16.51 3.28 -0.04
C TYR A 31 15.66 3.10 1.21
N ILE A 32 14.79 2.10 1.21
CA ILE A 32 13.84 1.84 2.29
C ILE A 32 13.99 0.38 2.70
N HIS A 33 14.47 0.15 3.91
CA HIS A 33 14.56 -1.18 4.50
C HIS A 33 13.17 -1.66 4.95
N GLU A 34 12.94 -2.98 4.97
CA GLU A 34 11.63 -3.54 5.32
C GLU A 34 11.13 -3.14 6.72
N SER A 35 12.05 -2.89 7.66
CA SER A 35 11.71 -2.41 9.00
C SER A 35 11.32 -0.93 9.04
N GLU A 36 11.65 -0.15 8.01
CA GLU A 36 11.31 1.27 7.91
C GLU A 36 9.92 1.50 7.30
N PHE A 37 9.30 0.44 6.77
CA PHE A 37 7.96 0.50 6.21
C PHE A 37 7.09 -0.67 6.71
N GLN A 38 6.37 -0.41 7.79
CA GLN A 38 5.52 -1.38 8.51
C GLN A 38 4.05 -0.93 8.54
N PRO A 39 3.35 -0.86 7.39
CA PRO A 39 2.02 -0.25 7.30
C PRO A 39 0.91 -1.04 8.00
N GLU A 40 1.13 -2.32 8.34
CA GLU A 40 0.17 -3.07 9.17
C GLU A 40 0.20 -2.63 10.65
N GLN A 41 1.31 -2.02 11.09
CA GLN A 41 1.55 -1.67 12.50
C GLN A 41 1.53 -0.16 12.72
N GLU A 42 2.09 0.60 11.78
CA GLU A 42 2.27 2.05 11.88
C GLU A 42 1.28 2.78 10.97
N LEU A 43 0.38 3.56 11.57
CA LEU A 43 -0.68 4.26 10.83
C LEU A 43 -0.10 5.26 9.81
N ASP A 44 0.95 5.99 10.16
CA ASP A 44 1.60 6.94 9.25
C ASP A 44 2.14 6.26 7.99
N HIS A 45 2.63 5.02 8.12
CA HIS A 45 3.05 4.23 6.97
C HIS A 45 1.86 3.79 6.12
N ALA A 46 0.75 3.38 6.75
CA ALA A 46 -0.48 3.06 6.05
C ALA A 46 -1.05 4.26 5.30
N MET A 47 -1.01 5.46 5.89
CA MET A 47 -1.51 6.68 5.27
C MET A 47 -0.71 7.09 4.03
N ARG A 48 0.59 6.78 3.94
CA ARG A 48 1.35 6.96 2.69
C ARG A 48 0.76 6.18 1.51
N ILE A 49 0.16 5.01 1.78
CA ILE A 49 -0.54 4.22 0.77
C ILE A 49 -1.81 4.94 0.31
N VAL A 50 -2.58 5.48 1.27
CA VAL A 50 -3.78 6.29 0.99
C VAL A 50 -3.42 7.47 0.09
N GLU A 51 -2.44 8.28 0.48
CA GLU A 51 -2.01 9.45 -0.28
C GLU A 51 -1.57 9.10 -1.71
N LYS A 52 -0.88 7.96 -1.87
CA LYS A 52 -0.44 7.50 -3.19
C LYS A 52 -1.62 7.07 -4.06
N LEU A 53 -2.57 6.31 -3.51
CA LEU A 53 -3.78 5.89 -4.22
C LEU A 53 -4.67 7.08 -4.57
N GLU A 54 -4.81 8.08 -3.70
CA GLU A 54 -5.55 9.30 -3.99
C GLU A 54 -4.93 10.11 -5.15
N LYS A 55 -3.60 10.17 -5.23
CA LYS A 55 -2.89 10.75 -6.39
C LYS A 55 -3.18 10.01 -7.70
N PHE A 56 -3.52 8.72 -7.63
CA PHE A 56 -3.98 7.92 -8.77
C PHE A 56 -5.50 8.00 -9.01
N GLY A 57 -6.23 8.83 -8.26
CA GLY A 57 -7.66 9.03 -8.44
C GLY A 57 -8.55 8.04 -7.70
N TYR A 58 -8.02 7.28 -6.73
CA TYR A 58 -8.83 6.48 -5.83
C TYR A 58 -9.43 7.34 -4.73
N THR A 59 -10.69 7.08 -4.39
CA THR A 59 -11.34 7.69 -3.23
C THR A 59 -11.20 6.75 -2.04
N TYR A 60 -10.54 7.23 -0.99
CA TYR A 60 -10.48 6.56 0.30
C TYR A 60 -11.74 6.85 1.12
N THR A 61 -12.35 5.80 1.67
CA THR A 61 -13.51 5.89 2.56
C THR A 61 -13.31 5.00 3.77
N ALA A 62 -13.30 5.59 4.97
CA ALA A 62 -13.42 4.84 6.21
C ALA A 62 -14.91 4.59 6.52
N LYS A 63 -15.33 3.33 6.56
CA LYS A 63 -16.68 2.95 6.99
C LYS A 63 -16.79 2.90 8.51
N ASP A 64 -15.73 2.40 9.15
CA ASP A 64 -15.52 2.39 10.58
C ASP A 64 -14.01 2.28 10.87
N GLU A 65 -13.61 2.19 12.15
CA GLU A 65 -12.21 2.14 12.59
C GLU A 65 -11.43 0.91 12.10
N LYS A 66 -12.14 -0.10 11.56
CA LYS A 66 -11.62 -1.41 11.18
C LYS A 66 -11.99 -1.81 9.76
N ASN A 67 -12.65 -0.94 9.00
CA ASN A 67 -13.14 -1.21 7.67
C ASN A 67 -12.97 0.04 6.79
N VAL A 68 -12.17 -0.11 5.75
CA VAL A 68 -11.89 0.97 4.80
C VAL A 68 -12.03 0.47 3.38
N CYS A 69 -12.29 1.38 2.45
CA CYS A 69 -12.41 1.07 1.04
C CYS A 69 -11.68 2.10 0.16
N PHE A 70 -11.24 1.63 -1.00
CA PHE A 70 -10.72 2.42 -2.10
C PHE A 70 -11.56 2.13 -3.35
N ASN A 71 -12.34 3.10 -3.83
CA ASN A 71 -13.24 2.92 -5.00
C ASN A 71 -14.11 1.63 -4.94
N GLY A 72 -14.52 1.22 -3.74
CA GLY A 72 -15.36 0.04 -3.52
C GLY A 72 -14.60 -1.26 -3.22
N VAL A 73 -13.29 -1.32 -3.42
CA VAL A 73 -12.46 -2.42 -2.90
C VAL A 73 -12.19 -2.17 -1.43
N CYS A 74 -12.67 -3.07 -0.58
CA CYS A 74 -12.64 -2.88 0.87
C CYS A 74 -11.70 -3.88 1.55
N GLY A 75 -11.14 -3.46 2.67
CA GLY A 75 -10.33 -4.30 3.54
C GLY A 75 -10.69 -4.06 5.00
N THR A 76 -10.58 -5.12 5.79
CA THR A 76 -10.82 -5.07 7.24
C THR A 76 -9.55 -5.40 8.01
N GLY A 77 -9.42 -4.88 9.22
CA GLY A 77 -8.30 -5.17 10.10
C GLY A 77 -8.64 -4.99 11.58
N GLU A 78 -7.75 -5.43 12.47
CA GLU A 78 -7.86 -5.17 13.90
C GLU A 78 -7.62 -3.70 14.24
N THR A 79 -6.83 -3.02 13.40
CA THR A 79 -6.51 -1.59 13.45
C THR A 79 -6.80 -0.92 12.10
N LEU A 80 -6.89 0.41 12.11
CA LEU A 80 -7.03 1.21 10.90
C LEU A 80 -5.85 0.99 9.92
N ALA A 81 -4.62 0.93 10.45
CA ALA A 81 -3.41 0.71 9.67
C ALA A 81 -3.46 -0.65 8.92
N GLN A 82 -3.91 -1.69 9.63
CA GLN A 82 -4.10 -3.01 9.05
C GLN A 82 -5.25 -3.04 8.04
N ALA A 83 -6.38 -2.36 8.31
CA ALA A 83 -7.50 -2.27 7.38
C ALA A 83 -7.11 -1.60 6.06
N ILE A 84 -6.37 -0.48 6.13
CA ILE A 84 -5.81 0.22 4.96
C ILE A 84 -4.87 -0.71 4.19
N THR A 85 -3.95 -1.36 4.88
CA THR A 85 -2.97 -2.25 4.25
C THR A 85 -3.64 -3.43 3.56
N ASN A 86 -4.68 -4.00 4.17
CA ASN A 86 -5.45 -5.09 3.58
C ASN A 86 -6.24 -4.63 2.34
N ALA A 87 -6.93 -3.49 2.42
CA ALA A 87 -7.68 -2.96 1.27
C ALA A 87 -6.75 -2.64 0.08
N ALA A 88 -5.58 -2.06 0.37
CA ALA A 88 -4.56 -1.77 -0.63
C ALA A 88 -3.95 -3.03 -1.24
N PHE A 89 -3.76 -4.08 -0.43
CA PHE A 89 -3.30 -5.37 -0.95
C PHE A 89 -4.32 -5.98 -1.91
N GLU A 90 -5.60 -6.02 -1.55
CA GLU A 90 -6.67 -6.55 -2.41
C GLU A 90 -6.74 -5.80 -3.75
N LEU A 91 -6.49 -4.49 -3.75
CA LEU A 91 -6.33 -3.71 -4.98
C LEU A 91 -5.09 -4.16 -5.76
N ALA A 92 -3.93 -4.20 -5.12
CA ALA A 92 -2.65 -4.42 -5.77
C ALA A 92 -2.49 -5.85 -6.29
N ASP A 93 -3.00 -6.86 -5.60
CA ASP A 93 -2.86 -8.27 -5.97
C ASP A 93 -3.84 -8.68 -7.08
N ASN A 94 -4.88 -7.87 -7.35
CA ASN A 94 -5.84 -8.15 -8.41
C ASN A 94 -5.26 -7.85 -9.81
N PRO A 95 -5.06 -8.86 -10.68
CA PRO A 95 -4.49 -8.67 -12.02
C PRO A 95 -5.42 -7.97 -13.01
N ALA A 96 -6.66 -7.64 -12.62
CA ALA A 96 -7.65 -6.99 -13.48
C ALA A 96 -7.56 -5.45 -13.48
N ILE A 97 -6.68 -4.85 -12.67
CA ILE A 97 -6.43 -3.41 -12.71
C ILE A 97 -5.49 -3.10 -13.89
N ASP A 98 -5.97 -2.20 -14.75
CA ASP A 98 -5.46 -1.74 -16.05
C ASP A 98 -3.92 -1.81 -16.22
N PRO A 99 -3.37 -2.28 -17.35
CA PRO A 99 -1.92 -2.23 -17.64
C PRO A 99 -1.30 -0.81 -17.67
N GLY A 100 -2.07 0.28 -17.55
CA GLY A 100 -1.57 1.65 -17.41
C GLY A 100 -0.68 1.95 -16.20
N TRP A 101 -0.38 0.94 -15.38
CA TRP A 101 0.50 1.01 -14.20
C TRP A 101 1.95 0.57 -14.47
N LEU A 102 2.27 0.04 -15.66
CA LEU A 102 3.61 -0.43 -16.06
C LEU A 102 4.44 0.64 -16.77
#